data_AF-A0A6V7K677-F1
#
_entry.id   AF-A0A6V7K677-F1
#
_cell.length_a   1.000
_cell.length_b   1.000
_cell.length_c   1.000
_cell.angle_alpha   90.00
_cell.angle_beta   90.00
_cell.angle_gamma   90.00
#
_symmetry.space_group_name_H-M   'P 1'
#
loop_
_entity.id
_entity.type
_entity.pdbx_description
1 polymer ?
#
loop_
_entity_poly.entity_id
_entity_poly.type
_entity_poly.pdbx_seq_one_letter_code
_entity_poly.pdbx_strand_id
1 'polypeptide(L)'
;MLTLIKWDQQEDGLATLSSSQREFIELLEERVSNKPPADEEQTDDLEKTSPDLSRKIESCHELLQHYAALESRYESVEYKRYCNYLDELNTRKNDCNNLCGDIEKALEEMAALSRQYAIVSNKTMSLHSATEQLISEQEKLHEIGNEIAKYIKYFKEADLIMDKLESANLSVRSDTFLNITDKIDMNIDFMEKNDKFKESGIYL
;
A
#
# COMPACT_ATOMS: atom_id res chain seq x y z
N MET A 1 18.21 -35.82 6.70
CA MET A 1 19.29 -35.56 7.69
C MET A 1 20.56 -35.01 7.02
N LEU A 2 20.45 -34.13 6.00
CA LEU A 2 21.59 -33.53 5.27
C LEU A 2 21.42 -32.02 5.05
N THR A 3 20.36 -31.42 5.60
CA THR A 3 20.02 -30.00 5.43
C THR A 3 20.59 -29.10 6.52
N LEU A 4 20.93 -29.65 7.70
CA LEU A 4 21.53 -28.91 8.81
C LEU A 4 23.03 -28.64 8.61
N ILE A 5 23.76 -29.53 7.92
CA ILE A 5 25.20 -29.36 7.64
C ILE A 5 25.46 -28.21 6.66
N LYS A 6 24.45 -27.83 5.86
CA LYS A 6 24.52 -26.71 4.92
C LYS A 6 24.27 -25.33 5.55
N TRP A 7 23.93 -25.27 6.84
CA TRP A 7 23.79 -23.99 7.55
C TRP A 7 25.14 -23.43 8.03
N ASP A 8 26.13 -24.31 8.22
CA ASP A 8 27.41 -24.00 8.87
C ASP A 8 28.57 -23.82 7.88
N GLN A 9 28.28 -23.79 6.57
CA GLN A 9 29.32 -23.66 5.54
C GLN A 9 29.66 -22.20 5.29
N GLN A 10 30.96 -21.87 5.46
CA GLN A 10 31.47 -20.50 5.51
C GLN A 10 31.38 -19.74 4.17
N GLU A 11 31.34 -20.44 3.04
CA GLU A 11 31.34 -19.83 1.69
C GLU A 11 30.06 -20.05 0.86
N ASP A 12 29.12 -20.91 1.27
CA ASP A 12 27.87 -21.11 0.52
C ASP A 12 26.74 -21.72 1.37
N GLY A 13 26.71 -21.38 2.67
CA GLY A 13 25.61 -21.73 3.56
C GLY A 13 24.38 -20.85 3.30
N LEU A 14 23.18 -21.40 3.49
CA LEU A 14 21.90 -20.67 3.33
C LEU A 14 21.74 -19.44 4.27
N ALA A 15 22.71 -19.19 5.15
CA ALA A 15 22.77 -18.07 6.07
C ALA A 15 24.21 -17.50 6.18
N THR A 16 24.92 -17.33 5.07
CA THR A 16 26.17 -16.55 5.09
C THR A 16 25.84 -15.10 5.45
N LEU A 17 26.24 -14.68 6.65
CA LEU A 17 26.10 -13.29 7.10
C LEU A 17 26.73 -12.36 6.06
N SER A 18 25.97 -11.39 5.57
CA SER A 18 26.50 -10.40 4.62
C SER A 18 27.66 -9.63 5.24
N SER A 19 28.57 -9.10 4.43
CA SER A 19 29.71 -8.30 4.92
C SER A 19 29.25 -7.17 5.85
N SER A 20 28.13 -6.52 5.51
CA SER A 20 27.49 -5.48 6.34
C SER A 20 26.93 -6.01 7.67
N GLN A 21 26.41 -7.24 7.72
CA GLN A 21 25.94 -7.86 8.97
C GLN A 21 27.11 -8.26 9.85
N ARG A 22 28.23 -8.71 9.26
CA ARG A 22 29.47 -9.00 10.00
C ARG A 22 30.08 -7.74 10.59
N GLU A 23 30.18 -6.66 9.81
CA GLU A 23 30.62 -5.35 10.32
C GLU A 23 29.71 -4.86 11.45
N PHE A 24 28.40 -5.07 11.34
CA PHE A 24 27.46 -4.67 12.40
C PHE A 24 27.60 -5.54 13.65
N ILE A 25 27.89 -6.84 13.49
CA ILE A 25 28.18 -7.75 14.60
C ILE A 25 29.51 -7.38 15.25
N GLU A 26 30.53 -7.01 14.48
CA GLU A 26 31.83 -6.56 14.98
C GLU A 26 31.71 -5.22 15.70
N LEU A 27 30.91 -4.29 15.18
CA LEU A 27 30.54 -3.04 15.87
C LEU A 27 29.74 -3.30 17.14
N LEU A 28 28.83 -4.28 17.15
CA LEU A 28 28.09 -4.68 18.34
C LEU A 28 29.00 -5.35 19.36
N GLU A 29 29.92 -6.21 18.92
CA GLU A 29 30.92 -6.87 19.74
C GLU A 29 31.87 -5.84 20.35
N GLU A 30 32.34 -4.86 19.58
CA GLU A 30 33.10 -3.72 20.09
C GLU A 30 32.28 -2.91 21.09
N ARG A 31 30.98 -2.71 20.86
CA ARG A 31 30.09 -1.98 21.79
C ARG A 31 29.75 -2.76 23.06
N VAL A 32 29.72 -4.09 22.98
CA VAL A 32 29.49 -5.01 24.10
C VAL A 32 30.78 -5.22 24.90
N SER A 33 31.94 -5.22 24.23
CA SER A 33 33.27 -5.26 24.83
C SER A 33 33.63 -3.90 25.47
N ASN A 34 33.17 -2.79 24.88
CA ASN A 34 33.23 -1.45 25.46
C ASN A 34 32.07 -1.17 26.43
N LYS A 35 31.08 -2.07 26.56
CA LYS A 35 30.18 -2.05 27.70
C LYS A 35 30.99 -2.64 28.85
N PRO A 36 31.23 -1.91 29.94
CA PRO A 36 31.86 -2.51 31.11
C PRO A 36 31.03 -3.73 31.52
N PRO A 37 31.67 -4.79 32.04
CA PRO A 37 30.96 -5.96 32.53
C PRO A 37 29.81 -5.48 33.42
N ALA A 38 28.59 -5.89 33.09
CA ALA A 38 27.53 -5.88 34.08
C ALA A 38 28.04 -6.71 35.25
N ASP A 39 28.17 -6.05 36.39
CA ASP A 39 28.53 -6.60 37.69
C ASP A 39 29.98 -7.07 37.84
N GLU A 40 30.94 -6.20 37.53
CA GLU A 40 31.94 -5.97 38.57
C GLU A 40 31.27 -5.08 39.61
N GLU A 41 31.07 -5.63 40.80
CA GLU A 41 30.77 -4.87 41.99
C GLU A 41 31.57 -3.56 41.94
N GLN A 42 30.91 -2.41 41.80
CA GLN A 42 31.51 -1.13 42.15
C GLN A 42 31.77 -1.18 43.66
N THR A 43 32.87 -1.82 44.01
CA THR A 43 33.67 -1.69 45.22
C THR A 43 34.54 -0.42 45.14
N ASP A 44 34.44 0.34 44.05
CA ASP A 44 35.24 1.53 43.76
C ASP A 44 34.89 2.75 44.66
N ASP A 45 33.76 2.71 45.38
CA ASP A 45 33.43 3.67 46.46
C ASP A 45 33.72 3.13 47.87
N LEU A 46 34.13 1.86 48.01
CA LEU A 46 34.64 1.31 49.27
C LEU A 46 36.15 1.58 49.43
N GLU A 47 36.91 1.69 48.34
CA GLU A 47 38.37 1.89 48.41
C GLU A 47 38.82 3.34 48.59
N LYS A 48 38.10 4.35 48.08
CA LYS A 48 38.54 5.76 48.18
C LYS A 48 38.33 6.43 49.54
N THR A 49 37.62 5.77 50.45
CA THR A 49 37.61 6.12 51.87
C THR A 49 37.60 4.83 52.68
N SER A 50 38.67 4.05 52.54
CA SER A 50 39.14 3.28 53.69
C SER A 50 39.33 4.31 54.82
N PRO A 51 38.62 4.20 55.96
CA PRO A 51 39.05 4.94 57.14
C PRO A 51 40.49 4.50 57.34
N ASP A 52 41.39 5.47 57.50
CA ASP A 52 42.78 5.24 57.85
C ASP A 52 42.82 4.30 59.08
N LEU A 53 42.87 2.99 58.82
CA LEU A 53 42.88 1.93 59.83
C LEU A 53 44.19 1.98 60.63
N SER A 54 45.12 2.85 60.21
CA SER A 54 46.37 3.18 60.87
C SER A 54 46.21 4.16 62.03
N ARG A 55 45.03 4.79 62.22
CA ARG A 55 44.76 5.58 63.42
C ARG A 55 44.43 4.66 64.58
N LYS A 56 45.29 4.70 65.59
CA LYS A 56 45.14 3.94 66.83
C LYS A 56 43.93 4.50 67.58
N ILE A 57 42.81 3.78 67.56
CA ILE A 57 41.60 4.15 68.29
C ILE A 57 41.91 4.01 69.79
N GLU A 58 42.04 5.13 70.48
CA GLU A 58 42.45 5.16 71.89
C GLU A 58 41.26 5.23 72.85
N SER A 59 40.04 5.51 72.34
CA SER A 59 38.83 5.64 73.15
C SER A 59 37.61 4.91 72.56
N CYS A 60 36.80 4.31 73.43
CA CYS A 60 35.54 3.65 73.06
C CYS A 60 34.54 4.61 72.39
N HIS A 61 34.56 5.90 72.77
CA HIS A 61 33.75 6.93 72.12
C HIS A 61 34.14 7.14 70.65
N GLU A 62 35.43 7.15 70.36
CA GLU A 62 35.96 7.32 69.00
C GLU A 62 35.60 6.13 68.10
N LEU A 63 35.60 4.92 68.67
CA LEU A 63 35.10 3.72 68.00
C LEU A 63 33.61 3.82 67.65
N LEU A 64 32.76 4.23 68.61
CA LEU A 64 31.32 4.38 68.36
C LEU A 64 31.04 5.45 67.30
N GLN A 65 31.76 6.57 67.32
CA GLN A 65 31.59 7.64 66.34
C GLN A 65 32.00 7.18 64.93
N HIS A 66 33.08 6.42 64.82
CA HIS A 66 33.48 5.81 63.54
C HIS A 66 32.46 4.78 63.04
N TYR A 67 31.91 3.96 63.93
CA TYR A 67 30.88 2.98 63.56
C TYR A 67 29.60 3.66 63.07
N ALA A 68 29.12 4.68 63.78
CA ALA A 68 27.94 5.45 63.37
C ALA A 68 28.13 6.16 62.01
N ALA A 69 29.34 6.69 61.75
CA ALA A 69 29.67 7.28 60.45
C ALA A 69 29.73 6.23 59.33
N LEU A 70 30.26 5.03 59.61
CA LEU A 70 30.29 3.92 58.66
C LEU A 70 28.88 3.39 58.36
N GLU A 71 28.06 3.21 59.39
CA GLU A 71 26.67 2.77 59.28
C GLU A 71 25.85 3.76 58.46
N SER A 72 25.93 5.06 58.77
CA SER A 72 25.26 6.11 58.00
C SER A 72 25.73 6.17 56.54
N ARG A 73 27.03 5.93 56.28
CA ARG A 73 27.55 5.85 54.90
C ARG A 73 27.01 4.63 54.16
N TYR A 74 26.99 3.46 54.81
CA TYR A 74 26.50 2.22 54.23
C TYR A 74 25.00 2.30 53.93
N GLU A 75 24.19 2.78 54.87
CA GLU A 75 22.75 2.98 54.70
C GLU A 75 22.45 3.98 53.58
N SER A 76 23.22 5.07 53.49
CA SER A 76 23.10 6.06 52.40
C SER A 76 23.42 5.46 51.03
N VAL A 77 24.48 4.64 50.91
CA VAL A 77 24.88 4.03 49.63
C VAL A 77 23.87 2.99 49.17
N GLU A 78 23.43 2.09 50.05
CA GLU A 78 22.40 1.08 49.73
C GLU A 78 21.06 1.72 49.38
N TYR A 79 20.62 2.70 50.17
CA TYR A 79 19.40 3.45 49.91
C TYR A 79 19.46 4.17 48.55
N LYS A 80 20.61 4.76 48.21
CA LYS A 80 20.83 5.42 46.92
C LYS A 80 20.81 4.45 45.74
N ARG A 81 21.41 3.26 45.88
CA ARG A 81 21.32 2.20 44.85
C ARG A 81 19.89 1.78 44.59
N TYR A 82 19.12 1.56 45.67
CA TYR A 82 17.70 1.22 45.57
C TYR A 82 16.87 2.33 44.91
N CYS A 83 17.11 3.60 45.28
CA CYS A 83 16.44 4.74 44.64
C CYS A 83 16.74 4.85 43.15
N ASN A 84 18.02 4.71 42.75
CA ASN A 84 18.40 4.76 41.35
C ASN A 84 17.73 3.63 40.53
N TYR A 85 17.65 2.42 41.10
CA TYR A 85 16.99 1.29 40.46
C TYR A 85 15.48 1.52 40.30
N LEU A 86 14.83 2.10 41.32
CA LEU A 86 13.42 2.50 41.23
C LEU A 86 13.18 3.57 40.15
N ASP A 87 14.07 4.55 40.03
CA ASP A 87 13.99 5.59 39.00
C ASP A 87 14.17 5.01 37.60
N GLU A 88 15.11 4.07 37.41
CA GLU A 88 15.29 3.36 36.14
C GLU A 88 14.04 2.55 35.77
N LEU A 89 13.46 1.83 36.74
CA LEU A 89 12.22 1.07 36.53
C LEU A 89 11.05 1.98 36.14
N ASN A 90 10.91 3.12 36.81
CA ASN A 90 9.88 4.12 36.49
C ASN A 90 10.09 4.73 35.10
N THR A 91 11.33 5.02 34.74
CA THR A 91 11.68 5.53 33.40
C THR A 91 11.29 4.49 32.34
N ARG A 92 11.69 3.23 32.54
CA ARG A 92 11.36 2.13 31.63
C ARG A 92 9.84 1.90 31.50
N LYS A 93 9.11 2.02 32.61
CA LYS A 93 7.65 1.96 32.61
C LYS A 93 7.04 3.11 31.80
N ASN A 94 7.55 4.32 31.98
CA ASN A 94 7.08 5.48 31.23
C ASN A 94 7.37 5.34 29.73
N ASP A 95 8.55 4.86 29.36
CA ASP A 95 8.90 4.56 27.98
C ASP A 95 7.96 3.53 27.35
N CYS A 96 7.63 2.47 28.10
CA CYS A 96 6.67 1.46 27.65
C CYS A 96 5.27 2.05 27.44
N ASN A 97 4.82 2.92 28.35
CA ASN A 97 3.54 3.62 28.20
C ASN A 97 3.52 4.55 26.98
N ASN A 98 4.61 5.29 26.75
CA ASN A 98 4.76 6.15 25.58
C ASN A 98 4.74 5.34 24.29
N LEU A 99 5.50 4.25 24.23
CA LEU A 99 5.52 3.34 23.09
C LEU A 99 4.14 2.74 22.83
N CYS A 100 3.42 2.35 23.88
CA CYS A 100 2.05 1.85 23.77
C CYS A 100 1.12 2.91 23.17
N GLY A 101 1.20 4.15 23.64
CA GLY A 101 0.43 5.26 23.08
C GLY A 101 0.78 5.58 21.61
N ASP A 102 2.06 5.46 21.23
CA ASP A 102 2.47 5.65 19.84
C ASP A 102 1.98 4.52 18.93
N ILE A 103 1.96 3.27 19.42
CA ILE A 103 1.37 2.14 18.70
C ILE A 103 -0.14 2.33 18.54
N GLU A 104 -0.84 2.78 19.57
CA GLU A 104 -2.28 3.08 19.50
C GLU A 104 -2.59 4.15 18.45
N LYS A 105 -1.83 5.25 18.42
CA LYS A 105 -1.95 6.29 17.39
C LYS A 105 -1.70 5.75 15.99
N ALA A 106 -0.63 4.97 15.81
CA ALA A 106 -0.31 4.37 14.51
C ALA A 106 -1.42 3.43 14.03
N LEU A 107 -2.03 2.66 14.94
CA LEU A 107 -3.20 1.82 14.63
C LEU A 107 -4.41 2.65 14.21
N GLU A 108 -4.67 3.78 14.87
CA GLU A 108 -5.75 4.70 14.51
C GLU A 108 -5.53 5.32 13.13
N GLU A 109 -4.30 5.75 12.83
CA GLU A 109 -3.91 6.27 11.51
C GLU A 109 -4.05 5.21 10.42
N MET A 110 -3.63 3.96 10.67
CA MET A 110 -3.82 2.85 9.74
C MET A 110 -5.30 2.55 9.50
N ALA A 111 -6.14 2.61 10.54
CA ALA A 111 -7.59 2.43 10.41
C ALA A 111 -8.21 3.57 9.58
N ALA A 112 -7.78 4.81 9.78
CA ALA A 112 -8.20 5.96 8.98
C ALA A 112 -7.78 5.79 7.51
N LEU A 113 -6.54 5.38 7.25
CA LEU A 113 -6.04 5.12 5.90
C LEU A 113 -6.81 4.00 5.21
N SER A 114 -7.09 2.90 5.91
CA SER A 114 -7.91 1.80 5.39
C SER A 114 -9.32 2.27 5.00
N ARG A 115 -9.96 3.11 5.83
CA ARG A 115 -11.26 3.71 5.51
C ARG A 115 -11.17 4.61 4.28
N GLN A 116 -10.14 5.45 4.17
CA GLN A 116 -9.93 6.30 2.99
C GLN A 116 -9.71 5.47 1.73
N TYR A 117 -8.91 4.41 1.81
CA TYR A 117 -8.68 3.49 0.70
C TYR A 117 -10.00 2.84 0.23
N ALA A 118 -10.85 2.39 1.17
CA ALA A 118 -12.16 1.84 0.82
C ALA A 118 -13.06 2.87 0.12
N ILE A 119 -13.03 4.13 0.53
CA ILE A 119 -13.79 5.22 -0.13
C ILE A 119 -13.26 5.45 -1.54
N VAL A 120 -11.95 5.57 -1.72
CA VAL A 120 -11.32 5.78 -3.03
C VAL A 120 -11.59 4.58 -3.95
N SER A 121 -11.44 3.35 -3.45
CA SER A 121 -11.72 2.13 -4.19
C SER A 121 -13.18 2.08 -4.67
N ASN A 122 -14.15 2.34 -3.78
CA ASN A 122 -15.55 2.41 -4.15
C ASN A 122 -15.83 3.52 -5.18
N LYS A 123 -15.23 4.70 -5.01
CA LYS A 123 -15.41 5.82 -5.94
C LYS A 123 -14.82 5.49 -7.31
N THR A 124 -13.65 4.87 -7.36
CA THR A 124 -13.02 4.41 -8.60
C THR A 124 -13.84 3.31 -9.26
N MET A 125 -14.38 2.36 -8.50
CA MET A 125 -15.26 1.31 -9.02
C MET A 125 -16.54 1.90 -9.63
N SER A 126 -17.15 2.86 -8.94
CA SER A 126 -18.33 3.57 -9.44
C SER A 126 -18.01 4.36 -10.71
N LEU A 127 -16.87 5.04 -10.76
CA LEU A 127 -16.42 5.77 -11.95
C LEU A 127 -16.10 4.83 -13.11
N HIS A 128 -15.46 3.70 -12.83
CA HIS A 128 -15.20 2.67 -13.82
C HIS A 128 -16.50 2.12 -14.41
N SER A 129 -17.47 1.77 -13.57
CA SER A 129 -18.80 1.31 -14.01
C SER A 129 -19.53 2.36 -14.84
N ALA A 130 -19.49 3.63 -14.45
CA ALA A 130 -20.05 4.73 -15.24
C ALA A 130 -19.34 4.88 -16.60
N THR A 131 -18.03 4.62 -16.65
CA THR A 131 -17.24 4.68 -17.88
C THR A 131 -17.59 3.52 -18.81
N GLU A 132 -17.72 2.29 -18.29
CA GLU A 132 -18.18 1.14 -19.07
C GLU A 132 -19.59 1.36 -19.63
N GLN A 133 -20.50 1.91 -18.84
CA GLN A 133 -21.84 2.25 -19.32
C GLN A 133 -21.78 3.27 -20.46
N LEU A 134 -20.96 4.32 -20.32
CA LEU A 134 -20.82 5.35 -21.34
C LEU A 134 -20.19 4.80 -22.64
N ILE A 135 -19.23 3.87 -22.53
CA ILE A 135 -18.68 3.16 -23.69
C ILE A 135 -19.77 2.34 -24.39
N SER A 136 -20.57 1.58 -23.63
CA SER A 136 -21.68 0.81 -24.20
C SER A 136 -22.73 1.69 -24.89
N GLU A 137 -23.05 2.85 -24.31
CA GLU A 137 -23.96 3.81 -24.91
C GLU A 137 -23.37 4.42 -26.19
N GLN A 138 -22.07 4.70 -26.21
CA GLN A 138 -21.38 5.18 -27.40
C GLN A 138 -21.37 4.15 -28.53
N GLU A 139 -21.14 2.88 -28.22
CA GLU A 139 -21.21 1.79 -29.20
C GLU A 139 -22.62 1.66 -29.80
N LYS A 140 -23.66 1.67 -28.95
CA LYS A 140 -25.06 1.66 -29.41
C LYS A 140 -25.38 2.86 -30.30
N LEU A 141 -24.93 4.06 -29.90
CA LEU A 141 -25.16 5.26 -30.69
C LEU A 141 -24.44 5.20 -32.04
N HIS A 142 -23.23 4.62 -32.07
CA HIS A 142 -22.50 4.39 -33.31
C HIS A 142 -23.22 3.39 -34.22
N GLU A 143 -23.75 2.29 -33.67
CA GLU A 143 -24.54 1.31 -34.40
C GLU A 143 -25.80 1.96 -35.01
N ILE A 144 -26.56 2.72 -34.22
CA ILE A 144 -27.72 3.48 -34.70
C ILE A 144 -27.32 4.48 -35.80
N GLY A 145 -26.19 5.16 -35.65
CA GLY A 145 -25.66 6.06 -36.68
C GLY A 145 -25.36 5.35 -38.00
N ASN A 146 -24.79 4.14 -37.93
CA ASN A 146 -24.54 3.30 -39.11
C ASN A 146 -25.84 2.81 -39.75
N GLU A 147 -26.84 2.44 -38.94
CA GLU A 147 -28.17 2.09 -39.45
C GLU A 147 -28.83 3.28 -40.16
N ILE A 148 -28.81 4.47 -39.57
CA ILE A 148 -29.33 5.70 -40.20
C ILE A 148 -28.61 5.99 -41.51
N ALA A 149 -27.27 5.89 -41.55
CA ALA A 149 -26.52 6.08 -42.78
C ALA A 149 -26.91 5.07 -43.87
N LYS A 150 -27.15 3.82 -43.47
CA LYS A 150 -27.66 2.76 -44.36
C LYS A 150 -29.07 3.09 -44.87
N TYR A 151 -29.98 3.52 -44.00
CA TYR A 151 -31.33 3.95 -44.39
C TYR A 151 -31.29 5.11 -45.39
N ILE A 152 -30.51 6.17 -45.10
CA ILE A 152 -30.34 7.33 -45.99
C ILE A 152 -29.80 6.91 -47.35
N LYS A 153 -28.89 5.93 -47.40
CA LYS A 153 -28.36 5.43 -48.67
C LYS A 153 -29.48 4.85 -49.55
N TYR A 154 -30.37 4.05 -48.98
CA TYR A 154 -31.50 3.48 -49.71
C TYR A 154 -32.48 4.54 -50.20
N PHE A 155 -32.81 5.53 -49.37
CA PHE A 155 -33.68 6.66 -49.79
C PHE A 155 -33.06 7.50 -50.90
N LYS A 156 -31.76 7.85 -50.79
CA LYS A 156 -31.06 8.58 -51.87
C LYS A 156 -30.94 7.79 -53.15
N GLU A 157 -30.75 6.47 -53.07
CA GLU A 157 -30.73 5.62 -54.25
C GLU A 157 -32.09 5.58 -54.94
N ALA A 158 -33.21 5.60 -54.19
CA ALA A 158 -34.55 5.70 -54.75
C ALA A 158 -34.77 7.01 -55.52
N ASP A 159 -34.37 8.16 -54.93
CA ASP A 159 -34.48 9.46 -55.59
C ASP A 159 -33.61 9.52 -56.87
N LEU A 160 -32.39 8.98 -56.83
CA LEU A 160 -31.51 8.91 -58.00
C LEU A 160 -32.04 8.00 -59.11
N ILE A 161 -32.75 6.93 -58.73
CA ILE A 161 -33.43 6.06 -59.70
C ILE A 161 -34.60 6.81 -60.34
N MET A 162 -35.40 7.52 -59.55
CA MET A 162 -36.52 8.35 -60.03
C MET A 162 -36.03 9.40 -61.03
N ASP A 163 -35.01 10.18 -60.68
CA ASP A 163 -34.39 11.19 -61.56
C ASP A 163 -33.84 10.58 -62.86
N LYS A 164 -33.23 9.39 -62.79
CA LYS A 164 -32.71 8.69 -63.98
C LYS A 164 -33.81 8.12 -64.87
N LEU A 165 -34.92 7.71 -64.29
CA LEU A 165 -36.08 7.20 -65.02
C LEU A 165 -36.79 8.34 -65.77
N GLU A 166 -36.88 9.52 -65.15
CA GLU A 166 -37.49 10.71 -65.76
C GLU A 166 -36.57 11.38 -66.81
N SER A 167 -35.25 11.41 -66.57
CA SER A 167 -34.31 12.11 -67.44
C SER A 167 -33.85 11.32 -68.67
N ALA A 168 -33.99 10.00 -68.68
CA ALA A 168 -33.47 9.16 -69.75
C ALA A 168 -34.57 8.61 -70.66
N ASN A 169 -34.41 8.83 -71.97
CA ASN A 169 -35.01 8.00 -73.02
C ASN A 169 -34.37 6.59 -72.98
N LEU A 170 -34.55 5.86 -71.87
CA LEU A 170 -33.98 4.55 -71.62
C LEU A 170 -34.57 3.54 -72.61
N SER A 171 -33.70 2.96 -73.43
CA SER A 171 -34.06 1.79 -74.23
C SER A 171 -34.23 0.60 -73.28
N VAL A 172 -35.47 0.10 -73.19
CA VAL A 172 -35.92 -1.01 -72.31
C VAL A 172 -35.09 -2.30 -72.49
N ARG A 173 -34.26 -2.38 -73.53
CA ARG A 173 -33.40 -3.53 -73.86
C ARG A 173 -31.95 -3.43 -73.35
N SER A 174 -31.56 -2.37 -72.64
CA SER A 174 -30.20 -2.24 -72.12
C SER A 174 -30.03 -2.86 -70.72
N ASP A 175 -28.86 -3.45 -70.46
CA ASP A 175 -28.49 -4.00 -69.15
C ASP A 175 -28.52 -2.96 -68.02
N THR A 176 -28.50 -1.67 -68.39
CA THR A 176 -28.67 -0.54 -67.48
C THR A 176 -30.09 -0.45 -66.92
N PHE A 177 -31.12 -0.79 -67.69
CA PHE A 177 -32.50 -0.81 -67.21
C PHE A 177 -32.71 -1.99 -66.25
N LEU A 178 -32.22 -3.18 -66.59
CA LEU A 178 -32.25 -4.35 -65.70
C LEU A 178 -31.54 -4.09 -64.36
N ASN A 179 -30.36 -3.48 -64.38
CA ASN A 179 -29.66 -3.10 -63.13
C ASN A 179 -30.41 -2.05 -62.30
N ILE A 180 -31.24 -1.20 -62.93
CA ILE A 180 -32.08 -0.24 -62.21
C ILE A 180 -33.27 -0.98 -61.59
N THR A 181 -33.91 -1.89 -62.33
CA THR A 181 -35.00 -2.73 -61.84
C THR A 181 -34.56 -3.64 -60.68
N ASP A 182 -33.42 -4.31 -60.79
CA ASP A 182 -32.88 -5.14 -59.69
C ASP A 182 -32.60 -4.32 -58.42
N LYS A 183 -32.17 -3.06 -58.58
CA LYS A 183 -31.96 -2.14 -57.47
C LYS A 183 -33.26 -1.63 -56.87
N ILE A 184 -34.29 -1.43 -57.68
CA ILE A 184 -35.64 -1.11 -57.21
C ILE A 184 -36.17 -2.27 -56.39
N ASP A 185 -36.09 -3.50 -56.91
CA ASP A 185 -36.56 -4.70 -56.21
C ASP A 185 -35.83 -4.89 -54.87
N MET A 186 -34.51 -4.69 -54.84
CA MET A 186 -33.74 -4.72 -53.58
C MET A 186 -34.14 -3.61 -52.59
N ASN A 187 -34.49 -2.43 -53.08
CA ASN A 187 -34.92 -1.32 -52.23
C ASN A 187 -36.34 -1.54 -51.70
N ILE A 188 -37.25 -2.09 -52.51
CA ILE A 188 -38.61 -2.48 -52.12
C ILE A 188 -38.56 -3.59 -51.06
N ASP A 189 -37.78 -4.66 -51.29
CA ASP A 189 -37.55 -5.74 -50.32
C ASP A 189 -37.03 -5.23 -48.97
N PHE A 190 -36.23 -4.16 -49.00
CA PHE A 190 -35.68 -3.54 -47.81
C PHE A 190 -36.72 -2.64 -47.10
N MET A 191 -37.59 -1.95 -47.85
CA MET A 191 -38.68 -1.15 -47.28
C MET A 191 -39.79 -2.00 -46.68
N GLU A 192 -40.19 -3.11 -47.32
CA GLU A 192 -41.18 -4.06 -46.76
C GLU A 192 -40.69 -4.68 -45.45
N LYS A 193 -39.39 -5.00 -45.34
CA LYS A 193 -38.79 -5.51 -44.10
C LYS A 193 -38.73 -4.45 -42.99
N ASN A 194 -38.89 -3.16 -43.32
CA ASN A 194 -38.89 -2.06 -42.38
C ASN A 194 -40.19 -1.23 -42.45
N ASP A 195 -41.35 -1.91 -42.45
CA ASP A 195 -42.72 -1.35 -42.49
C ASP A 195 -43.08 -0.33 -41.39
N LYS A 196 -42.20 -0.09 -40.42
CA LYS A 196 -42.39 0.93 -39.37
C LYS A 196 -41.89 2.32 -39.77
N PHE A 197 -41.23 2.48 -40.91
CA PHE A 197 -40.80 3.80 -41.37
C PHE A 197 -41.99 4.60 -41.89
N LYS A 198 -42.10 5.85 -41.44
CA LYS A 198 -43.19 6.78 -41.80
C LYS A 198 -43.27 7.05 -43.31
N GLU A 199 -42.15 6.83 -44.01
CA GLU A 199 -42.00 7.01 -45.45
C GLU A 199 -42.20 5.70 -46.23
N SER A 200 -42.30 4.52 -45.59
CA SER A 200 -42.49 3.25 -46.32
C SER A 200 -43.78 3.29 -47.14
N GLY A 201 -44.88 3.79 -46.57
CA GLY A 201 -46.15 3.96 -47.29
C GLY A 201 -46.18 5.08 -48.33
N ILE A 202 -45.09 5.84 -48.52
CA ILE A 202 -44.94 6.82 -49.61
C ILE A 202 -44.19 6.19 -50.79
N TYR A 203 -43.30 5.23 -50.51
CA TYR A 203 -42.44 4.57 -51.50
C TYR A 203 -42.90 3.16 -51.91
N LEU A 204 -43.78 2.51 -51.13
CA LEU A 204 -44.50 1.27 -51.47
C LEU A 204 -45.89 1.60 -52.05
#